data_AF-A0A7S1JA37-F1
#
_entry.id   AF-A0A7S1JA37-F1
#
_cell.length_a   1.000
_cell.length_b   1.000
_cell.length_c   1.000
_cell.angle_alpha   90.00
_cell.angle_beta   90.00
_cell.angle_gamma   90.00
#
_symmetry.space_group_name_H-M   'P 1'
#
loop_
_entity.id
_entity.type
_entity.pdbx_description
1 polymer ?
#
loop_
_entity_poly.entity_id
_entity_poly.type
_entity_poly.pdbx_seq_one_letter_code
_entity_poly.pdbx_strand_id
1 'polypeptide(L)'
;MEDVLGQVLERLKVALKRAIIDPYMFGWVQRCVDDLVEDYWPEVVHELRDIFHRKVGRQKAEVVLGQPIDCCGCPCNPLRRALWGFRYRYLPFDKGFWHCLRNPCWLLFFVLSVFPLFSACNVSCSLCCPSSPCSAPATSPVLCAVR
;
A
#
# COMPACT_ATOMS: atom_id res chain seq x y z
N MET A 1 20.90 -29.81 4.88
CA MET A 1 19.85 -29.10 4.11
C MET A 1 19.58 -27.73 4.72
N GLU A 2 19.60 -27.61 6.05
CA GLU A 2 19.40 -26.35 6.78
C GLU A 2 20.46 -25.27 6.43
N ASP A 3 21.71 -25.65 6.19
CA ASP A 3 22.77 -24.70 5.80
C ASP A 3 22.52 -24.03 4.44
N VAL A 4 21.95 -24.80 3.49
CA VAL A 4 21.61 -24.29 2.15
C VAL A 4 20.45 -23.30 2.25
N LEU A 5 19.46 -23.57 3.12
CA LEU A 5 18.34 -22.68 3.36
C LEU A 5 18.84 -21.33 3.93
N GLY A 6 19.75 -21.35 4.90
CA GLY A 6 20.35 -20.14 5.46
C GLY A 6 21.03 -19.27 4.39
N GLN A 7 21.83 -19.88 3.51
CA GLN A 7 22.47 -19.14 2.40
C GLN A 7 21.47 -18.52 1.42
N VAL A 8 20.37 -19.21 1.13
CA VAL A 8 19.31 -18.69 0.25
C VAL A 8 18.58 -17.51 0.90
N LEU A 9 18.28 -17.59 2.20
CA LEU A 9 17.63 -16.48 2.91
C LEU A 9 18.52 -15.24 2.92
N GLU A 10 19.83 -15.35 3.16
CA GLU A 10 20.70 -14.18 3.13
C GLU A 10 20.75 -13.51 1.75
N ARG A 11 20.73 -14.30 0.67
CA ARG A 11 20.60 -13.74 -0.69
C ARG A 11 19.24 -13.06 -0.89
N LEU A 12 18.18 -13.63 -0.32
CA LEU A 12 16.84 -13.03 -0.34
C LEU A 12 16.81 -11.70 0.40
N LYS A 13 17.49 -11.59 1.56
CA LYS A 13 17.63 -10.34 2.33
C LYS A 13 18.19 -9.23 1.46
N VAL A 14 19.31 -9.51 0.78
CA VAL A 14 19.98 -8.52 -0.08
C VAL A 14 19.10 -8.15 -1.27
N ALA A 15 18.42 -9.12 -1.89
CA ALA A 15 17.49 -8.85 -2.98
C ALA A 15 16.28 -8.02 -2.51
N LEU A 16 15.74 -8.32 -1.33
CA LEU A 16 14.62 -7.61 -0.72
C LEU A 16 15.00 -6.16 -0.40
N LYS A 17 16.15 -5.94 0.24
CA LYS A 17 16.66 -4.58 0.50
C LYS A 17 16.75 -3.76 -0.80
N ARG A 18 17.29 -4.35 -1.88
CA ARG A 18 17.37 -3.70 -3.20
C ARG A 18 16.00 -3.45 -3.84
N ALA A 19 15.02 -4.31 -3.60
CA ALA A 19 13.68 -4.17 -4.16
C ALA A 19 12.84 -3.11 -3.44
N ILE A 20 13.04 -2.95 -2.12
CA ILE A 20 12.31 -1.97 -1.31
C ILE A 20 12.93 -0.57 -1.44
N ILE A 21 14.26 -0.49 -1.55
CA ILE A 21 14.96 0.79 -1.64
C ILE A 21 14.77 1.39 -3.04
N ASP A 22 13.93 2.42 -3.10
CA ASP A 22 13.76 3.25 -4.30
C ASP A 22 14.90 4.28 -4.41
N PRO A 23 15.52 4.48 -5.60
CA PRO A 23 16.55 5.51 -5.80
C PRO A 23 16.08 6.94 -5.49
N TYR A 24 14.77 7.19 -5.52
CA TYR A 24 14.18 8.49 -5.21
C TYR A 24 13.83 8.64 -3.72
N MET A 25 13.95 7.59 -2.90
CA MET A 25 13.68 7.66 -1.47
C MET A 25 14.66 8.58 -0.74
N PHE A 26 14.22 9.25 0.32
CA PHE A 26 15.12 10.09 1.12
C PHE A 26 16.08 9.24 1.94
N GLY A 27 17.33 9.70 2.08
CA GLY A 27 18.38 8.92 2.76
C GLY A 27 18.08 8.58 4.22
N TRP A 28 17.33 9.42 4.94
CA TRP A 28 16.90 9.09 6.30
C TRP A 28 15.86 7.97 6.33
N VAL A 29 14.94 7.93 5.36
CA VAL A 29 13.97 6.83 5.23
C VAL A 29 14.66 5.53 4.84
N GLN A 30 15.68 5.59 3.96
CA GLN A 30 16.49 4.43 3.61
C GLN A 30 17.12 3.79 4.83
N ARG A 31 17.69 4.60 5.73
CA ARG A 31 18.24 4.11 7.00
C ARG A 31 17.17 3.49 7.88
N CYS A 32 16.02 4.14 8.07
CA CYS A 32 14.94 3.58 8.87
C CYS A 32 14.42 2.24 8.31
N VAL A 33 14.34 2.10 6.98
CA VAL A 33 13.96 0.83 6.34
C VAL A 33 15.04 -0.22 6.53
N ASP A 34 16.32 0.15 6.42
CA ASP A 34 17.43 -0.76 6.68
C ASP A 34 17.42 -1.27 8.13
N ASP A 35 17.21 -0.37 9.10
CA ASP A 35 17.09 -0.69 10.53
C ASP A 35 15.90 -1.63 10.77
N LEU A 36 14.72 -1.30 10.23
CA LEU A 36 13.54 -2.17 10.31
C LEU A 36 13.78 -3.55 9.71
N VAL A 37 14.43 -3.63 8.54
CA VAL A 37 14.75 -4.92 7.94
C VAL A 37 15.69 -5.70 8.86
N GLU A 38 16.65 -5.07 9.53
CA GLU A 38 17.56 -5.77 10.44
C GLU A 38 16.87 -6.26 11.71
N ASP A 39 15.99 -5.45 12.29
CA ASP A 39 15.23 -5.80 13.49
C ASP A 39 14.25 -6.95 13.24
N TYR A 40 13.54 -6.94 12.10
CA TYR A 40 12.51 -7.93 11.79
C TYR A 40 13.03 -9.14 11.00
N TRP A 41 14.25 -9.11 10.45
CA TRP A 41 14.81 -10.24 9.71
C TRP A 41 14.79 -11.59 10.46
N PRO A 42 15.19 -11.69 11.75
CA PRO A 42 15.19 -12.97 12.44
C PRO A 42 13.78 -13.58 12.56
N GLU A 43 12.74 -12.75 12.73
CA GLU A 43 11.36 -13.20 12.78
C GLU A 43 10.88 -13.71 11.42
N VAL A 44 11.17 -12.98 10.34
CA VAL A 44 10.88 -13.40 8.96
C VAL A 44 11.58 -14.71 8.62
N VAL A 45 12.82 -14.90 9.05
CA VAL A 45 13.58 -16.15 8.87
C VAL A 45 12.88 -17.32 9.57
N HIS A 46 12.38 -17.10 10.79
CA HIS A 46 11.66 -18.13 11.54
C HIS A 46 10.35 -18.51 10.84
N GLU A 47 9.55 -17.53 10.42
CA GLU A 47 8.30 -17.80 9.71
C GLU A 47 8.52 -18.48 8.37
N LEU A 48 9.52 -18.05 7.60
CA LEU A 48 9.85 -18.67 6.32
C LEU A 48 10.26 -20.13 6.50
N ARG A 49 11.05 -20.45 7.53
CA ARG A 49 11.42 -21.82 7.86
C ARG A 49 10.19 -22.68 8.13
N ASP A 50 9.27 -22.18 8.95
CA ASP A 50 8.01 -22.87 9.27
C ASP A 50 7.15 -23.09 8.02
N ILE A 51 7.03 -22.07 7.16
CA ILE A 51 6.31 -22.16 5.90
C ILE A 51 6.94 -23.20 4.97
N PHE A 52 8.27 -23.22 4.84
CA PHE A 52 8.97 -24.22 4.03
C PHE A 52 8.69 -25.63 4.55
N HIS A 53 8.84 -25.89 5.85
CA HIS A 53 8.53 -27.20 6.42
C HIS A 53 7.08 -27.63 6.16
N ARG A 54 6.11 -26.70 6.22
CA ARG A 54 4.69 -26.99 5.96
C ARG A 54 4.37 -27.15 4.46
N LYS A 55 5.07 -26.43 3.57
CA LYS A 55 4.75 -26.36 2.13
C LYS A 55 5.56 -27.30 1.25
N VAL A 56 6.61 -27.96 1.74
CA VAL A 56 7.38 -28.97 0.97
C VAL A 56 6.50 -30.11 0.42
N GLY A 57 5.25 -30.27 0.87
CA GLY A 57 4.28 -31.22 0.31
C GLY A 57 3.14 -30.65 -0.56
N ARG A 58 3.03 -29.32 -0.78
CA ARG A 58 1.91 -28.73 -1.53
C ARG A 58 2.42 -27.99 -2.77
N GLN A 59 2.19 -28.58 -3.95
CA GLN A 59 2.42 -27.93 -5.24
C GLN A 59 1.58 -26.65 -5.33
N LYS A 60 2.20 -25.54 -5.76
CA LYS A 60 1.50 -24.28 -6.01
C LYS A 60 0.52 -24.49 -7.18
N ALA A 61 -0.75 -24.15 -6.97
CA ALA A 61 -1.73 -24.06 -8.04
C ALA A 61 -1.30 -22.99 -9.04
N GLU A 62 -1.44 -23.32 -10.33
CA GLU A 62 -1.11 -22.45 -11.45
C GLU A 62 -2.07 -21.27 -11.48
N VAL A 63 -1.54 -20.05 -11.38
CA VAL A 63 -2.33 -18.83 -11.50
C VAL A 63 -2.45 -18.51 -12.99
N VAL A 64 -3.63 -18.77 -13.55
CA VAL A 64 -3.97 -18.37 -14.92
C VAL A 64 -4.13 -16.84 -14.92
N LEU A 65 -3.12 -16.15 -15.42
CA LEU A 65 -3.22 -14.73 -15.75
C LEU A 65 -4.17 -14.59 -16.94
N GLY A 66 -5.36 -14.06 -16.69
CA GLY A 66 -6.35 -13.79 -17.75
C GLY A 66 -5.79 -12.84 -18.82
N GLN A 67 -6.31 -12.99 -20.04
CA GLN A 67 -5.93 -12.12 -21.17
C GLN A 67 -6.26 -10.65 -20.86
N PRO A 68 -5.39 -9.71 -21.27
CA PRO A 68 -5.68 -8.29 -21.14
C PRO A 68 -6.92 -7.93 -21.95
N ILE A 69 -7.83 -7.16 -21.33
CA ILE A 69 -9.05 -6.68 -21.99
C ILE A 69 -8.65 -5.64 -23.03
N ASP A 70 -9.00 -5.88 -24.29
CA ASP A 70 -8.83 -4.93 -25.40
C ASP A 70 -9.59 -3.63 -25.10
N CYS A 71 -8.86 -2.59 -24.69
CA CYS A 71 -9.39 -1.25 -24.45
C CYS A 71 -9.66 -0.52 -25.77
N CYS A 72 -10.52 -1.06 -26.62
CA CYS A 72 -11.02 -0.41 -27.83
C CYS A 72 -12.17 0.56 -27.47
N GLY A 73 -11.83 1.81 -27.13
CA GLY A 73 -12.78 2.90 -26.93
C GLY A 73 -12.38 4.15 -27.70
N CYS A 74 -12.81 4.23 -28.96
CA CYS A 74 -12.71 5.35 -29.93
C CYS A 74 -11.95 6.63 -29.48
N PRO A 75 -10.81 6.97 -30.13
CA PRO A 75 -10.00 8.16 -29.81
C PRO A 75 -10.58 9.50 -30.32
N CYS A 76 -11.85 9.52 -30.76
CA CYS A 76 -12.39 10.61 -31.58
C CYS A 76 -12.84 11.85 -30.80
N ASN A 77 -12.84 11.81 -29.46
CA ASN A 77 -13.34 12.92 -28.65
C ASN A 77 -12.16 13.76 -28.11
N PRO A 78 -11.96 15.02 -28.57
CA PRO A 78 -10.79 15.83 -28.20
C PRO A 78 -10.73 16.11 -26.69
N LEU A 79 -11.88 16.25 -26.04
CA LEU A 79 -11.97 16.37 -24.57
C LEU A 79 -11.43 15.13 -23.87
N ARG A 80 -11.75 13.93 -24.36
CA ARG A 80 -11.24 12.68 -23.80
C ARG A 80 -9.73 12.57 -24.00
N ARG A 81 -9.20 12.94 -25.17
CA ARG A 81 -7.74 12.98 -25.40
C ARG A 81 -7.03 13.97 -24.46
N ALA A 82 -7.60 15.16 -24.25
CA ALA A 82 -7.06 16.15 -23.32
C ALA A 82 -7.07 15.63 -21.86
N LEU A 83 -8.17 15.00 -21.44
CA LEU A 83 -8.30 14.43 -20.11
C LEU A 83 -7.33 13.27 -19.87
N TRP A 84 -7.12 12.43 -20.90
CA TRP A 84 -6.15 11.33 -20.85
C TRP A 84 -4.72 11.88 -20.82
N GLY A 85 -4.40 12.84 -21.67
CA GLY A 85 -3.10 13.53 -21.66
C GLY A 85 -2.81 14.20 -20.31
N PHE A 86 -3.81 14.84 -19.70
CA PHE A 86 -3.72 15.40 -18.36
C PHE A 86 -3.46 14.29 -17.33
N ARG A 87 -4.25 13.20 -17.36
CA ARG A 87 -4.11 12.09 -16.43
C ARG A 87 -2.73 11.43 -16.53
N TYR A 88 -2.21 11.17 -17.72
CA TYR A 88 -0.86 10.60 -17.88
C TYR A 88 0.26 11.58 -17.51
N ARG A 89 0.03 12.88 -17.65
CA ARG A 89 1.04 13.90 -17.34
C ARG A 89 1.10 14.25 -15.85
N TYR A 90 -0.03 14.23 -15.16
CA TYR A 90 -0.15 14.64 -13.75
C TYR A 90 -0.39 13.46 -12.79
N LEU A 91 -0.90 12.32 -13.26
CA LEU A 91 -0.94 11.04 -12.54
C LEU A 91 -0.12 9.99 -13.31
N PRO A 92 1.22 10.05 -13.21
CA PRO A 92 2.05 9.00 -13.78
C PRO A 92 1.88 7.72 -12.96
N PHE A 93 1.00 6.82 -13.40
CA PHE A 93 0.79 5.51 -12.76
C PHE A 93 2.05 4.63 -12.80
N ASP A 94 2.98 4.93 -13.72
CA ASP A 94 4.24 4.19 -13.88
C ASP A 94 5.39 4.71 -12.99
N LYS A 95 5.16 5.77 -12.20
CA LYS A 95 6.22 6.34 -11.36
C LYS A 95 6.05 5.91 -9.91
N GLY A 96 7.17 5.57 -9.26
CA GLY A 96 7.21 5.23 -7.84
C GLY A 96 6.71 6.38 -6.97
N PHE A 97 6.12 6.04 -5.81
CA PHE A 97 5.58 6.98 -4.84
C PHE A 97 6.57 8.10 -4.49
N TRP A 98 7.84 7.75 -4.26
CA TRP A 98 8.90 8.71 -3.92
C TRP A 98 9.19 9.72 -5.04
N HIS A 99 9.04 9.30 -6.29
CA HIS A 99 9.20 10.19 -7.43
C HIS A 99 8.02 11.18 -7.56
N CYS A 100 6.80 10.73 -7.22
CA CYS A 100 5.63 11.61 -7.13
C CYS A 100 5.78 12.64 -6.02
N LEU A 101 6.32 12.24 -4.86
CA LEU A 101 6.53 13.12 -3.70
C LEU A 101 7.48 14.29 -3.99
N ARG A 102 8.47 14.10 -4.88
CA ARG A 102 9.40 15.17 -5.31
C ARG A 102 8.77 16.19 -6.26
N ASN A 103 7.62 15.87 -6.88
CA ASN A 103 6.93 16.81 -7.77
C ASN A 103 6.03 17.75 -6.95
N PRO A 104 6.37 19.05 -6.82
CA PRO A 104 5.61 19.97 -5.97
C PRO A 104 4.17 20.15 -6.46
N CYS A 105 3.94 20.11 -7.77
CA CYS A 105 2.58 20.15 -8.33
C CYS A 105 1.74 18.96 -7.87
N TRP A 106 2.31 17.75 -7.89
CA TRP A 106 1.61 16.54 -7.43
C TRP A 106 1.29 16.63 -5.94
N LEU A 107 2.27 17.07 -5.13
CA LEU A 107 2.07 17.29 -3.69
C LEU A 107 0.95 18.30 -3.42
N LEU A 108 0.92 19.41 -4.16
CA LEU A 108 -0.12 20.44 -4.02
C LEU A 108 -1.50 19.89 -4.37
N PHE A 109 -1.63 19.13 -5.46
CA PHE A 109 -2.87 18.44 -5.80
C PHE A 109 -3.29 17.41 -4.75
N PHE A 110 -2.33 16.68 -4.18
CA PHE A 110 -2.58 15.71 -3.12
C PHE A 110 -3.07 16.39 -1.84
N VAL A 111 -2.44 17.49 -1.40
CA VAL A 111 -2.89 18.24 -0.22
C VAL A 111 -4.28 18.85 -0.46
N LEU A 112 -4.52 19.43 -1.64
CA LEU A 112 -5.82 19.99 -2.01
C LEU A 112 -6.93 18.94 -2.11
N SER A 113 -6.61 17.69 -2.43
CA SER A 113 -7.60 16.61 -2.49
C SER A 113 -7.89 16.00 -1.13
N VAL A 114 -6.90 15.98 -0.23
CA VAL A 114 -7.03 15.43 1.13
C VAL A 114 -7.73 16.42 2.08
N PHE A 115 -7.44 17.72 2.00
CA PHE A 115 -8.04 18.75 2.85
C PHE A 115 -9.59 18.80 2.87
N PRO A 116 -10.30 18.69 1.72
CA PRO A 116 -11.76 18.70 1.72
C PRO A 116 -12.38 17.42 2.32
N LEU A 117 -11.66 16.28 2.32
CA LEU A 117 -12.16 15.04 2.91
C LEU A 117 -12.29 15.15 4.44
N PHE A 118 -11.35 15.83 5.09
CA PHE A 118 -11.43 16.08 6.54
C PHE A 118 -12.52 17.10 6.92
N SER A 119 -12.82 18.03 6.03
CA SER A 119 -13.88 19.03 6.26
C SER A 119 -15.27 18.39 6.20
N ALA A 120 -15.52 17.49 5.25
CA ALA A 120 -16.82 16.82 5.12
C ALA A 120 -17.10 15.85 6.28
N CYS A 121 -16.08 15.13 6.77
CA CYS A 121 -16.26 14.15 7.84
C CYS A 121 -16.64 14.81 9.19
N ASN A 122 -16.04 15.95 9.52
CA ASN A 122 -16.37 16.70 10.73
C ASN A 122 -17.80 17.29 10.70
N VAL A 123 -18.27 17.74 9.54
CA VAL A 123 -19.63 18.31 9.40
C VAL A 123 -20.70 17.21 9.51
N SER A 124 -20.50 16.05 8.89
CA SER A 124 -21.47 14.95 8.99
C SER A 124 -21.56 14.33 10.39
N CYS A 125 -20.47 14.29 11.16
CA CYS A 125 -20.53 13.83 12.55
C CYS A 125 -21.34 14.78 13.45
N SER A 126 -21.33 16.09 13.18
CA SER A 126 -22.11 17.07 13.97
C SER A 126 -23.62 16.98 13.73
N LEU A 127 -24.05 16.43 12.58
CA LEU A 127 -25.46 16.27 12.21
C LEU A 127 -26.05 14.92 12.64
N CYS A 128 -25.22 13.92 12.95
CA CYS A 128 -25.66 12.59 13.37
C CYS A 128 -25.81 12.39 14.88
N CYS A 129 -25.52 13.40 15.71
CA CYS A 129 -25.89 13.39 17.12
C CYS A 129 -27.03 14.37 17.37
N PRO A 130 -28.30 14.01 17.06
CA PRO A 130 -29.42 14.68 17.68
C PRO A 130 -29.27 14.43 19.19
N SER A 131 -29.00 15.51 19.90
CA SER A 131 -29.08 15.71 21.35
C SER A 131 -30.10 14.82 22.07
N SER A 132 -29.78 13.54 22.24
CA SER A 132 -30.40 12.68 23.23
C SER A 132 -29.43 12.61 24.40
N PRO A 133 -29.83 13.03 25.61
CA PRO A 133 -29.01 12.86 26.79
C PRO A 133 -28.86 11.35 27.03
N CYS A 134 -27.71 10.79 26.63
CA CYS A 134 -27.29 9.46 27.03
C CYS A 134 -26.97 9.49 28.52
N SER A 135 -28.01 9.38 29.35
CA SER A 135 -27.88 8.85 30.70
C SER A 135 -27.48 7.38 30.58
N ALA A 136 -26.18 7.11 30.49
CA ALA A 136 -25.65 5.75 30.57
C ALA A 136 -25.68 5.28 32.03
N PRO A 137 -26.37 4.18 32.37
CA PRO A 137 -25.95 3.35 33.48
C PRO A 137 -24.72 2.55 33.04
N ALA A 138 -23.67 2.62 33.83
CA ALA A 138 -22.46 1.84 33.68
C ALA A 138 -22.75 0.34 33.82
N THR A 139 -22.55 -0.43 32.73
CA THR A 139 -22.32 -1.89 32.61
C THR A 139 -22.80 -2.27 31.20
N SER A 140 -22.03 -2.66 30.19
CA SER A 140 -20.99 -3.71 30.08
C SER A 140 -20.41 -3.60 28.65
N PRO A 141 -19.19 -4.10 28.36
CA PRO A 141 -18.68 -4.14 27.00
C PRO A 141 -19.23 -5.37 26.26
N VAL A 142 -20.19 -5.18 25.34
CA VAL A 142 -20.57 -6.21 24.38
C VAL A 142 -20.40 -5.68 22.96
N LEU A 143 -19.56 -6.41 22.22
CA LEU A 143 -19.40 -6.46 20.77
C LEU A 143 -20.45 -5.69 19.96
N CYS A 144 -20.00 -4.70 19.19
CA CYS A 144 -20.63 -4.38 17.92
C CYS A 144 -19.71 -4.80 16.78
N ALA A 145 -20.18 -5.84 16.10
CA ALA A 145 -19.59 -6.46 14.94
C ALA A 145 -19.51 -5.49 13.75
N VAL A 146 -18.41 -5.66 13.02
CA VAL A 146 -18.15 -5.17 11.68
C VAL A 146 -19.25 -5.66 10.73
N ARG A 147 -19.78 -4.76 9.92
CA ARG A 147 -20.45 -5.09 8.66
C ARG A 147 -20.04 -4.09 7.59
#